data_AF-A0A8I1NVP0-F1
#
_entry.id   AF-A0A8I1NVP0-F1
#
_cell.length_a   1.000
_cell.length_b   1.000
_cell.length_c   1.000
_cell.angle_alpha   90.00
_cell.angle_beta   90.00
_cell.angle_gamma   90.00
#
_symmetry.space_group_name_H-M   'P 1'
#
loop_
_entity.id
_entity.type
_entity.pdbx_description
1 polymer ?
#
loop_
_entity_poly.entity_id
_entity_poly.type
_entity_poly.pdbx_seq_one_letter_code
_entity_poly.pdbx_strand_id
1 'polypeptide(L)'
;MKLKTAIATGSSDFKPSVVRCDDQCALGKWLHGSKIDPQTRLGMPYKVNKRVHAEFHDCAARVLELALAGKAKDAQALLDGEFKERSEKVVRALSKWKGELLSSTRAA
;
A
#
# COMPACT_ATOMS: atom_id res chain seq x y z
N MET A 1 4.23 13.88 -2.25
CA MET A 1 5.26 12.93 -2.71
C MET A 1 6.42 12.94 -1.73
N LYS A 2 6.58 11.93 -0.86
CA LYS A 2 7.65 11.88 0.16
C LYS A 2 8.88 11.06 -0.28
N LEU A 3 8.68 10.01 -1.08
CA LEU A 3 9.76 9.15 -1.57
C LEU A 3 10.69 9.85 -2.57
N LYS A 4 10.15 10.64 -3.52
CA LYS A 4 10.98 11.42 -4.46
C LYS A 4 11.91 12.40 -3.77
N THR A 5 11.43 13.06 -2.71
CA THR A 5 12.27 13.94 -1.89
C THR A 5 13.39 13.12 -1.23
N ALA A 6 13.07 11.99 -0.60
CA ALA A 6 14.07 11.13 0.01
C ALA A 6 15.11 10.61 -0.99
N ILE A 7 14.71 10.28 -2.23
CA ILE A 7 15.62 9.90 -3.31
C ILE A 7 16.56 11.04 -3.67
N ALA A 8 16.05 12.27 -3.74
CA ALA A 8 16.83 13.44 -4.11
C ALA A 8 17.78 13.90 -2.99
N THR A 9 17.36 13.81 -1.73
CA THR A 9 18.12 14.34 -0.58
C THR A 9 18.91 13.28 0.18
N GLY A 10 18.61 11.99 -0.03
CA GLY A 10 19.13 10.91 0.80
C GLY A 10 18.62 10.93 2.25
N SER A 11 17.54 11.66 2.53
CA SER A 11 17.04 11.89 3.89
C SER A 11 15.51 11.80 3.99
N SER A 12 15.01 11.40 5.15
CA SER A 12 13.57 11.34 5.43
C SER A 12 13.29 11.40 6.93
N ASP A 13 12.18 12.03 7.30
CA ASP A 13 11.64 11.99 8.68
C ASP A 13 11.05 10.61 9.03
N PHE A 14 10.84 9.76 8.03
CA PHE A 14 10.25 8.43 8.19
C PHE A 14 11.34 7.36 8.21
N LYS A 15 11.19 6.39 9.12
CA LYS A 15 12.02 5.17 9.14
C LYS A 15 11.41 4.13 8.20
N PRO A 16 12.22 3.39 7.41
CA PRO A 16 11.70 2.31 6.56
C PRO A 16 10.87 1.28 7.30
N SER A 17 11.25 0.92 8.53
CA SER A 17 10.48 -0.01 9.38
C SER A 17 9.05 0.48 9.64
N VAL A 18 8.85 1.78 9.84
CA VAL A 18 7.54 2.39 10.03
C VAL A 18 6.76 2.46 8.71
N VAL A 19 7.45 2.77 7.60
CA VAL A 19 6.83 2.79 6.27
C VAL A 19 6.35 1.39 5.85
N ARG A 20 7.06 0.33 6.29
CA ARG A 20 6.72 -1.07 6.02
C ARG A 20 5.46 -1.53 6.75
N CYS A 21 5.10 -0.90 7.86
CA CYS A 21 3.89 -1.21 8.61
C CYS A 21 2.63 -0.81 7.81
N ASP A 22 1.83 -1.79 7.44
CA ASP A 22 0.62 -1.63 6.62
C ASP A 22 -0.62 -1.25 7.45
N ASP A 23 -0.46 -0.95 8.73
CA ASP A 23 -1.51 -0.60 9.68
C ASP A 23 -1.41 0.85 10.20
N GLN A 24 -0.38 1.60 9.82
CA GLN A 24 -0.15 2.96 10.31
C GLN A 24 -0.81 4.05 9.45
N CYS A 25 -1.04 3.78 8.16
CA CYS A 25 -1.70 4.71 7.26
C CYS A 25 -3.23 4.67 7.44
N ALA A 26 -3.96 5.68 6.93
CA ALA A 26 -5.41 5.76 7.11
C ALA A 26 -6.16 4.54 6.54
N LEU A 27 -5.72 4.05 5.37
CA LEU A 27 -6.28 2.85 4.74
C LEU A 27 -5.98 1.59 5.57
N GLY A 28 -4.74 1.45 6.04
CA GLY A 28 -4.31 0.37 6.94
C GLY A 28 -5.13 0.33 8.23
N LYS A 29 -5.26 1.48 8.91
CA LYS A 29 -6.08 1.62 10.12
C LYS A 29 -7.53 1.22 9.88
N TRP A 30 -8.08 1.51 8.71
CA TRP A 30 -9.42 1.06 8.34
C TRP A 30 -9.50 -0.44 8.06
N LEU A 31 -8.54 -1.00 7.31
CA LEU A 31 -8.48 -2.43 6.98
C LEU A 31 -8.26 -3.32 8.21
N HIS A 32 -7.42 -2.90 9.15
CA HIS A 32 -7.13 -3.65 10.36
C HIS A 32 -8.09 -3.33 11.51
N GLY A 33 -8.72 -2.15 11.49
CA GLY A 33 -9.63 -1.68 12.54
C GLY A 33 -11.02 -2.32 12.54
N SER A 34 -11.78 -2.10 13.61
CA SER A 34 -13.05 -2.78 13.90
C SER A 34 -14.23 -2.44 12.98
N LYS A 35 -14.05 -1.51 12.03
CA LYS A 35 -15.13 -1.04 11.15
C LYS A 35 -15.60 -2.07 10.12
N ILE A 36 -14.78 -3.07 9.83
CA ILE A 36 -15.12 -4.18 8.91
C ILE A 36 -15.47 -5.38 9.76
N ASP A 37 -16.70 -5.89 9.59
CA ASP A 37 -17.24 -6.99 10.38
C ASP A 37 -16.49 -8.32 10.14
N PRO A 38 -16.60 -9.29 11.07
CA PRO A 38 -15.89 -10.56 10.96
C PRO A 38 -16.23 -11.37 9.70
N GLN A 39 -17.47 -11.35 9.21
CA GLN A 39 -17.86 -12.14 8.03
C GLN A 39 -17.23 -11.57 6.77
N THR A 40 -17.25 -10.25 6.62
CA THR A 40 -16.58 -9.57 5.51
C THR A 40 -15.07 -9.85 5.49
N ARG A 41 -14.43 -9.95 6.66
CA ARG A 41 -12.99 -10.27 6.77
C ARG A 41 -12.64 -11.69 6.33
N LEU A 42 -13.59 -12.64 6.36
CA LEU A 42 -13.37 -13.99 5.85
C LEU A 42 -13.36 -14.04 4.32
N GLY A 43 -14.00 -13.07 3.68
CA GLY A 43 -14.11 -12.95 2.23
C GLY A 43 -12.78 -12.74 1.53
N MET A 44 -12.66 -13.32 0.33
CA MET A 44 -11.51 -13.13 -0.54
C MET A 44 -11.22 -11.66 -0.90
N PRO A 45 -12.22 -10.79 -1.14
CA PRO A 45 -11.96 -9.39 -1.46
C PRO A 45 -11.19 -8.66 -0.35
N TYR A 46 -11.57 -8.87 0.92
CA TYR A 46 -10.84 -8.31 2.06
C TYR A 46 -9.39 -8.82 2.12
N LYS A 47 -9.20 -10.14 2.02
CA LYS A 47 -7.87 -10.77 2.08
C LYS A 47 -6.95 -10.27 0.97
N VAL A 48 -7.47 -10.12 -0.25
CA VAL A 48 -6.72 -9.57 -1.39
C VAL A 48 -6.33 -8.13 -1.13
N ASN A 49 -7.27 -7.27 -0.71
CA ASN A 49 -7.00 -5.86 -0.42
C ASN A 49 -5.96 -5.70 0.68
N LYS A 50 -6.06 -6.47 1.77
CA LYS A 50 -5.07 -6.49 2.84
C LYS A 50 -3.67 -6.88 2.32
N ARG A 51 -3.59 -7.94 1.51
CA ARG A 51 -2.30 -8.41 0.95
C ARG A 51 -1.65 -7.37 0.05
N VAL A 52 -2.37 -6.85 -0.96
CA VAL A 52 -1.79 -5.90 -1.91
C VAL A 52 -1.41 -4.58 -1.24
N HIS A 53 -2.11 -4.20 -0.16
CA HIS A 53 -1.76 -3.05 0.66
C HIS A 53 -0.43 -3.26 1.40
N ALA A 54 -0.24 -4.43 2.02
CA ALA A 54 1.03 -4.79 2.66
C ALA A 54 2.19 -4.82 1.67
N GLU A 55 2.00 -5.42 0.48
CA GLU A 55 3.00 -5.44 -0.59
C GLU A 55 3.39 -4.03 -1.07
N PHE A 56 2.43 -3.10 -1.13
CA PHE A 56 2.69 -1.70 -1.47
C PHE A 56 3.57 -1.02 -0.42
N HIS A 57 3.27 -1.19 0.86
CA HIS A 57 4.06 -0.63 1.96
C HIS A 57 5.46 -1.24 2.06
N ASP A 58 5.59 -2.54 1.78
CA ASP A 58 6.89 -3.21 1.67
C ASP A 58 7.77 -2.61 0.57
N CYS A 59 7.19 -2.42 -0.62
CA CYS A 59 7.89 -1.78 -1.74
C CYS A 59 8.26 -0.33 -1.43
N ALA A 60 7.36 0.44 -0.80
CA ALA A 60 7.63 1.80 -0.37
C ALA A 60 8.81 1.89 0.61
N ALA A 61 8.89 0.95 1.56
CA ALA A 61 9.99 0.86 2.51
C ALA A 61 11.31 0.54 1.81
N ARG A 62 11.31 -0.39 0.84
CA ARG A 62 12.51 -0.73 0.04
C ARG A 62 13.01 0.46 -0.78
N VAL A 63 12.10 1.24 -1.40
CA VAL A 63 12.48 2.48 -2.10
C VAL A 63 13.16 3.45 -1.13
N LEU A 64 12.60 3.61 0.08
CA LEU A 64 13.18 4.48 1.08
C LEU A 64 14.53 3.99 1.60
N GLU A 65 14.71 2.68 1.80
CA GLU A 65 16.00 2.08 2.20
C GLU A 65 17.10 2.40 1.17
N LEU A 66 16.80 2.22 -0.12
CA LEU A 66 17.74 2.54 -1.19
C LEU A 66 18.06 4.04 -1.21
N ALA A 67 17.05 4.90 -1.04
CA ALA A 67 17.23 6.34 -0.98
C ALA A 67 18.14 6.78 0.17
N LEU A 68 17.90 6.28 1.38
CA LEU A 68 18.71 6.58 2.58
C LEU A 68 20.12 5.97 2.51
N ALA A 69 20.30 4.91 1.73
CA ALA A 69 21.62 4.33 1.44
C ALA A 69 22.38 5.09 0.32
N GLY A 70 21.84 6.22 -0.18
CA GLY A 70 22.45 7.00 -1.27
C GLY A 70 22.34 6.35 -2.66
N LYS A 71 21.57 5.26 -2.79
CA LYS A 71 21.37 4.52 -4.05
C LYS A 71 20.22 5.12 -4.86
N ALA A 72 20.34 6.40 -5.20
CA ALA A 72 19.25 7.17 -5.81
C ALA A 72 18.74 6.58 -7.14
N LYS A 73 19.65 6.04 -7.99
CA LYS A 73 19.28 5.41 -9.27
C LYS A 73 18.42 4.16 -9.07
N ASP A 74 18.83 3.27 -8.16
CA ASP A 74 18.10 2.04 -7.86
C ASP A 74 16.74 2.36 -7.21
N ALA A 75 16.72 3.33 -6.29
CA ALA A 75 15.49 3.79 -5.65
C ALA A 75 14.51 4.37 -6.68
N GLN A 76 15.00 5.16 -7.64
CA GLN A 76 14.18 5.73 -8.70
C GLN A 76 13.66 4.64 -9.66
N ALA A 77 14.50 3.68 -10.04
CA ALA A 77 14.07 2.55 -10.88
C ALA A 77 12.99 1.70 -10.18
N LEU A 78 13.14 1.43 -8.87
CA LEU A 78 12.13 0.71 -8.10
C LEU A 78 10.83 1.52 -7.94
N LEU A 79 10.95 2.85 -7.78
CA LEU A 79 9.81 3.77 -7.69
C LEU A 79 8.99 3.81 -8.98
N ASP A 80 9.65 3.88 -10.13
CA ASP A 80 8.98 3.98 -11.44
C ASP A 80 8.48 2.62 -11.96
N GLY A 81 9.08 1.53 -11.49
CA GLY A 81 8.68 0.15 -11.80
C GLY A 81 7.73 -0.45 -10.76
N GLU A 82 8.28 -1.29 -9.87
CA GLU A 82 7.50 -2.12 -8.95
C GLU A 82 6.54 -1.27 -8.08
N PHE A 83 6.99 -0.14 -7.55
CA PHE A 83 6.14 0.70 -6.69
C PHE A 83 4.90 1.20 -7.43
N LYS A 84 5.06 1.64 -8.69
CA LYS A 84 3.92 2.04 -9.54
C LYS A 84 2.97 0.88 -9.76
N GLU A 85 3.48 -0.30 -10.11
CA GLU A 85 2.67 -1.51 -10.30
C GLU A 85 1.88 -1.89 -9.03
N ARG A 86 2.52 -1.86 -7.85
CA ARG A 86 1.87 -2.14 -6.56
C ARG A 86 0.81 -1.09 -6.22
N SER A 87 1.10 0.19 -6.46
CA SER A 87 0.14 1.29 -6.26
C SER A 87 -1.14 1.06 -7.06
N GLU A 88 -0.99 0.71 -8.34
CA GLU A 88 -2.13 0.44 -9.20
C GLU A 88 -2.90 -0.84 -8.78
N LYS A 89 -2.21 -1.88 -8.29
CA LYS A 89 -2.85 -3.09 -7.75
C LYS A 89 -3.75 -2.78 -6.56
N VAL A 90 -3.33 -1.91 -5.64
CA VAL A 90 -4.17 -1.46 -4.51
C VAL A 90 -5.43 -0.78 -5.02
N VAL A 91 -5.29 0.18 -5.95
CA VAL A 91 -6.44 0.90 -6.52
C VAL A 91 -7.41 -0.04 -7.22
N ARG A 92 -6.89 -0.96 -8.04
CA ARG A 92 -7.71 -1.97 -8.75
C ARG A 92 -8.45 -2.90 -7.79
N ALA A 93 -7.78 -3.39 -6.75
CA ALA A 93 -8.38 -4.28 -5.76
C ALA A 93 -9.51 -3.60 -4.97
N LEU A 94 -9.31 -2.35 -4.56
CA LEU A 94 -10.33 -1.57 -3.85
C LEU A 94 -11.52 -1.26 -4.75
N SER A 95 -11.26 -0.89 -6.01
CA SER A 95 -12.30 -0.57 -6.99
C SER A 95 -13.15 -1.79 -7.31
N LYS A 96 -12.51 -2.95 -7.49
CA LYS A 96 -13.20 -4.23 -7.71
C LYS A 96 -14.07 -4.59 -6.51
N TRP A 97 -13.52 -4.52 -5.30
CA TRP A 97 -14.28 -4.84 -4.10
C TRP A 97 -15.48 -3.90 -3.90
N LYS A 98 -15.31 -2.59 -4.14
CA LYS A 98 -16.43 -1.63 -4.15
C LYS A 98 -17.50 -2.00 -5.18
N GLY A 99 -17.09 -2.40 -6.39
CA GLY A 99 -18.02 -2.83 -7.44
C GLY A 99 -18.83 -4.06 -7.04
N GLU A 100 -18.17 -5.08 -6.48
CA GLU A 100 -18.81 -6.29 -5.96
C GLU A 100 -19.85 -5.95 -4.91
N LEU A 101 -19.50 -5.13 -3.91
CA LEU A 101 -20.43 -4.70 -2.85
C LEU A 101 -21.65 -3.97 -3.43
N LEU A 102 -21.44 -3.02 -4.35
CA LEU A 102 -22.54 -2.27 -4.97
C LEU A 102 -23.45 -3.15 -5.85
N SER A 103 -22.89 -4.18 -6.50
CA SER A 103 -23.68 -5.14 -7.27
C SER A 103 -24.49 -6.08 -6.37
N SER A 104 -23.92 -6.52 -5.24
CA SER A 104 -24.60 -7.38 -4.26
C SER A 104 -25.73 -6.66 -3.54
N THR A 105 -25.59 -5.35 -3.25
CA THR A 105 -26.66 -4.55 -2.63
C THR A 105 -27.83 -4.27 -3.56
N ARG A 106 -27.64 -4.29 -4.89
CA ARG A 106 -28.72 -4.08 -5.86
C ARG A 106 -29.54 -5.33 -6.18
N ALA A 107 -29.04 -6.50 -5.79
CA ALA A 107 -29.67 -7.80 -6.05
C ALA A 107 -30.41 -8.37 -4.83
N ALA A 108 -30.39 -7.67 -3.69
CA ALA A 108 -31.08 -8.01 -2.45
C ALA A 108 -32.20 -6.99 -2.19
#